data_AF-A0A958XUT4-F1
#
_entry.id   AF-A0A958XUT4-F1
#
_cell.length_a   1.000
_cell.length_b   1.000
_cell.length_c   1.000
_cell.angle_alpha   90.00
_cell.angle_beta   90.00
_cell.angle_gamma   90.00
#
_symmetry.space_group_name_H-M   'P 1'
#
loop_
_entity.id
_entity.type
_entity.pdbx_description
1 polymer ?
#
loop_
_entity_poly.entity_id
_entity_poly.type
_entity_poly.pdbx_seq_one_letter_code
_entity_poly.pdbx_strand_id
1 'polypeptide(L)'
;MSAQTRFSVALPAQEEATALDGRLLIMLARSGDNEPRFQVRGDYKSAQIFGMDVEDWRPGTALMFEGDVFGYPLQQMAELPPGQYYVQALLHKYETFHRKDGHVVKMPMDRGEGQQWNLAPGNLYSKPVLVTLDPRKTDAFRIELTEVIPPIKKPADTKYVKHIEIQSKLLTEFWGRPMFLGAHVLLPEGWAEHPDVRYPVAIYHNHFTPDFGGFRTEPPDPDLKPVYSERFRLDGYNRIVQQEAYDFYKMWTGPDFPRVLAVEIQHPCPFYDDSYAVNSANVGPYGDAIMYELIPEIERRFRGIGEGWARLTYGGSTGGWEALAVQVMYPGEFNGCYAACPDPIDFRAYSLVNIYEDKNAYALAGDFGHVDRPDQRNYLGQISMTLRMSNYLELTLGTKGRSGQQWDIWEAVYSPVGNDGYPERIWDKVSGEINPAVAAYWREHYDLSY
;
A
#
# COMPACT_ATOMS: atom_id res chain seq x y z
N MET A 1 -12.39 15.30 -36.75
CA MET A 1 -11.63 14.18 -36.15
C MET A 1 -10.54 14.82 -35.30
N SER A 2 -10.53 14.59 -33.98
CA SER A 2 -9.45 15.07 -33.12
C SER A 2 -8.17 14.32 -33.50
N ALA A 3 -7.06 15.02 -33.70
CA ALA A 3 -5.78 14.37 -33.88
C ALA A 3 -5.41 13.63 -32.60
N GLN A 4 -5.11 12.35 -32.69
CA GLN A 4 -4.89 11.51 -31.51
C GLN A 4 -3.43 11.62 -31.07
N THR A 5 -3.20 12.15 -29.88
CA THR A 5 -1.89 12.11 -29.21
C THR A 5 -1.49 10.66 -28.95
N ARG A 6 -0.24 10.30 -29.25
CA ARG A 6 0.29 8.95 -29.03
C ARG A 6 1.64 9.01 -28.35
N PHE A 7 1.90 8.07 -27.44
CA PHE A 7 3.21 7.87 -26.85
C PHE A 7 3.72 6.47 -27.16
N SER A 8 4.91 6.38 -27.75
CA SER A 8 5.63 5.12 -27.95
C SER A 8 6.62 4.95 -26.82
N VAL A 9 6.42 3.97 -25.95
CA VAL A 9 7.35 3.67 -24.86
C VAL A 9 8.20 2.48 -25.26
N ALA A 10 9.50 2.70 -25.40
CA ALA A 10 10.46 1.69 -25.80
C ALA A 10 11.17 1.07 -24.58
N LEU A 11 11.29 -0.25 -24.59
CA LEU A 11 12.17 -1.00 -23.70
C LEU A 11 13.50 -1.17 -24.43
N PRO A 12 14.60 -0.55 -23.96
CA PRO A 12 15.90 -0.68 -24.62
C PRO A 12 16.34 -2.14 -24.75
N ALA A 13 17.13 -2.45 -25.77
CA ALA A 13 17.75 -3.78 -25.87
C ALA A 13 18.69 -4.02 -24.68
N GLN A 14 18.63 -5.21 -24.10
CA GLN A 14 19.51 -5.65 -23.01
C GLN A 14 20.30 -6.89 -23.47
N GLU A 15 21.48 -7.10 -22.90
CA GLU A 15 22.35 -8.24 -23.24
C GLU A 15 21.66 -9.59 -22.95
N GLU A 16 20.85 -9.65 -21.90
CA GLU A 16 19.97 -10.78 -21.60
C GLU A 16 18.51 -10.42 -21.96
N ALA A 17 17.96 -11.11 -22.97
CA ALA A 17 16.64 -10.84 -23.52
C ALA A 17 15.52 -11.54 -22.72
N THR A 18 15.37 -11.20 -21.44
CA THR A 18 14.24 -11.70 -20.63
C THR A 18 13.01 -10.84 -20.89
N ALA A 19 11.91 -11.49 -21.28
CA ALA A 19 10.63 -10.81 -21.45
C ALA A 19 10.11 -10.35 -20.08
N LEU A 20 9.47 -9.17 -20.06
CA LEU A 20 8.96 -8.56 -18.84
C LEU A 20 7.43 -8.55 -18.81
N ASP A 21 6.90 -8.89 -17.66
CA ASP A 21 5.50 -8.70 -17.31
C ASP A 21 5.37 -7.53 -16.34
N GLY A 22 4.24 -6.83 -16.35
CA GLY A 22 4.02 -5.74 -15.41
C GLY A 22 2.84 -4.85 -15.73
N ARG A 23 2.80 -3.73 -15.01
CA ARG A 23 1.98 -2.57 -15.34
C ARG A 23 2.87 -1.48 -15.95
N LEU A 24 2.62 -1.14 -17.20
CA LEU A 24 3.26 0.00 -17.84
C LEU A 24 2.42 1.25 -17.60
N LEU A 25 3.06 2.28 -17.05
CA LEU A 25 2.46 3.55 -16.69
C LEU A 25 3.12 4.68 -17.47
N ILE A 26 2.32 5.66 -17.89
CA ILE A 26 2.80 6.93 -18.42
C ILE A 26 2.14 8.08 -17.65
N MET A 27 2.95 8.98 -17.11
CA MET A 27 2.51 10.14 -16.36
C MET A 27 2.82 11.44 -17.08
N LEU A 28 1.92 12.41 -16.98
CA LEU A 28 2.07 13.76 -17.52
C LEU A 28 1.83 14.77 -16.40
N ALA A 29 2.86 15.55 -16.09
CA ALA A 29 2.80 16.63 -15.10
C ALA A 29 2.96 17.99 -15.77
N ARG A 30 2.31 19.03 -15.22
CA ARG A 30 2.49 20.42 -15.68
C ARG A 30 3.70 21.10 -15.06
N SER A 31 4.09 20.69 -13.85
CA SER A 31 5.27 21.21 -13.16
C SER A 31 6.48 20.30 -13.37
N GLY A 32 7.65 20.95 -13.50
CA GLY A 32 8.96 20.29 -13.51
C GLY A 32 9.67 20.33 -12.16
N ASP A 33 8.99 20.76 -11.08
CA ASP A 33 9.57 20.89 -9.74
C ASP A 33 10.00 19.53 -9.16
N ASN A 34 9.34 18.45 -9.59
CA ASN A 34 9.64 17.07 -9.24
C ASN A 34 9.40 16.16 -10.47
N GLU A 35 9.88 14.91 -10.42
CA GLU A 35 9.55 13.93 -11.46
C GLU A 35 8.03 13.60 -11.47
N PRO A 36 7.40 13.39 -12.65
CA PRO A 36 5.97 13.08 -12.73
C PRO A 36 5.51 11.87 -11.89
N ARG A 37 6.35 10.85 -11.67
CA ARG A 37 6.04 9.68 -10.82
C ARG A 37 5.81 10.01 -9.34
N PHE A 38 6.20 11.20 -8.89
CA PHE A 38 5.95 11.71 -7.54
C PHE A 38 4.83 12.76 -7.49
N GLN A 39 4.17 13.00 -8.61
CA GLN A 39 3.10 13.99 -8.73
C GLN A 39 1.71 13.36 -8.94
N VAL A 40 1.60 12.03 -9.03
CA VAL A 40 0.32 11.31 -9.04
C VAL A 40 -0.26 11.29 -7.62
N ARG A 41 -1.53 11.68 -7.47
CA ARG A 41 -2.15 11.91 -6.16
C ARG A 41 -3.60 11.40 -6.13
N GLY A 42 -4.04 10.99 -4.95
CA GLY A 42 -5.44 10.72 -4.65
C GLY A 42 -6.28 11.99 -4.43
N ASP A 43 -6.11 13.03 -5.26
CA ASP A 43 -6.86 14.27 -5.18
C ASP A 43 -6.90 15.00 -6.53
N TYR A 44 -7.67 16.09 -6.60
CA TYR A 44 -7.81 16.95 -7.78
C TYR A 44 -6.51 17.66 -8.23
N LYS A 45 -5.41 17.58 -7.46
CA LYS A 45 -4.09 18.15 -7.82
C LYS A 45 -3.19 17.11 -8.49
N SER A 46 -3.66 15.89 -8.73
CA SER A 46 -2.88 14.83 -9.36
C SER A 46 -2.33 15.22 -10.73
N ALA A 47 -1.11 14.76 -11.03
CA ALA A 47 -0.67 14.56 -12.41
C ALA A 47 -1.61 13.58 -13.14
N GLN A 48 -1.62 13.67 -14.47
CA GLN A 48 -2.30 12.67 -15.29
C GLN A 48 -1.46 11.40 -15.35
N ILE A 49 -2.12 10.25 -15.32
CA ILE A 49 -1.53 8.92 -15.50
C ILE A 49 -2.42 8.07 -16.39
N PHE A 50 -1.81 7.23 -17.23
CA PHE A 50 -2.47 6.16 -17.97
C PHE A 50 -1.73 4.85 -17.71
N GLY A 51 -2.45 3.73 -17.72
CA GLY A 51 -1.86 2.44 -17.40
C GLY A 51 -2.40 1.31 -18.26
N MET A 52 -1.52 0.39 -18.66
CA MET A 52 -1.87 -0.85 -19.34
C MET A 52 -1.11 -2.03 -18.74
N ASP A 53 -1.73 -3.21 -18.76
CA ASP A 53 -1.02 -4.44 -18.43
C ASP A 53 -0.12 -4.84 -19.60
N VAL A 54 1.03 -5.39 -19.26
CA VAL A 54 2.04 -5.81 -20.21
C VAL A 54 2.41 -7.25 -19.91
N GLU A 55 2.36 -8.08 -20.95
CA GLU A 55 2.76 -9.48 -20.88
C GLU A 55 3.81 -9.79 -21.94
N ASP A 56 4.82 -10.58 -21.56
CA ASP A 56 5.90 -11.05 -22.43
C ASP A 56 6.59 -9.92 -23.25
N TRP A 57 6.78 -8.74 -22.66
CA TRP A 57 7.36 -7.60 -23.37
C TRP A 57 8.86 -7.75 -23.56
N ARG A 58 9.26 -7.84 -24.83
CA ARG A 58 10.64 -8.17 -25.21
C ARG A 58 11.51 -6.91 -25.29
N PRO A 59 12.74 -6.94 -24.74
CA PRO A 59 13.73 -5.89 -24.94
C PRO A 59 13.95 -5.56 -26.42
N GLY A 60 14.15 -4.28 -26.74
CA GLY A 60 14.31 -3.77 -28.10
C GLY A 60 12.99 -3.48 -28.83
N THR A 61 11.84 -3.69 -28.18
CA THR A 61 10.51 -3.36 -28.74
C THR A 61 9.87 -2.18 -28.03
N ALA A 62 8.78 -1.65 -28.58
CA ALA A 62 8.03 -0.54 -28.01
C ALA A 62 6.53 -0.85 -27.95
N LEU A 63 5.86 -0.32 -26.94
CA LEU A 63 4.41 -0.36 -26.77
C LEU A 63 3.81 1.02 -26.96
N MET A 64 2.57 1.06 -27.45
CA MET A 64 1.88 2.30 -27.79
C MET A 64 0.80 2.61 -26.77
N PHE A 65 0.93 3.77 -26.13
CA PHE A 65 -0.15 4.44 -25.43
C PHE A 65 -0.97 5.23 -26.46
N GLU A 66 -2.09 4.65 -26.87
CA GLU A 66 -3.07 5.22 -27.80
C GLU A 66 -4.47 4.69 -27.48
N GLY A 67 -5.49 5.19 -28.17
CA GLY A 67 -6.84 4.61 -28.09
C GLY A 67 -7.53 4.80 -26.74
N ASP A 68 -7.96 3.66 -26.20
CA ASP A 68 -8.84 3.46 -25.05
C ASP A 68 -8.08 3.07 -23.77
N VAL A 69 -6.74 3.21 -23.74
CA VAL A 69 -5.96 3.00 -22.53
C VAL A 69 -6.50 3.91 -21.41
N PHE A 70 -6.97 3.27 -20.35
CA PHE A 70 -7.65 3.94 -19.24
C PHE A 70 -6.67 4.82 -18.44
N GLY A 71 -7.17 5.97 -17.98
CA GLY A 71 -6.38 6.93 -17.23
C GLY A 71 -7.11 7.61 -16.07
N TYR A 72 -6.31 8.38 -15.34
CA TYR A 72 -6.73 9.18 -14.20
C TYR A 72 -5.91 10.50 -14.14
N PRO A 73 -6.52 11.67 -13.84
CA PRO A 73 -7.94 11.87 -13.61
C PRO A 73 -8.80 11.90 -14.89
N LEU A 74 -8.20 12.12 -16.07
CA LEU A 74 -8.88 11.98 -17.36
C LEU A 74 -8.83 10.52 -17.82
N GLN A 75 -9.95 9.98 -18.30
CA GLN A 75 -10.05 8.55 -18.64
C GLN A 75 -9.42 8.24 -19.99
N GLN A 76 -9.40 9.20 -20.91
CA GLN A 76 -8.95 9.00 -22.28
C GLN A 76 -7.89 10.04 -22.67
N MET A 77 -6.89 9.62 -23.44
CA MET A 77 -5.84 10.53 -23.92
C MET A 77 -6.38 11.64 -24.82
N ALA A 78 -7.50 11.39 -25.51
CA ALA A 78 -8.16 12.40 -26.34
C ALA A 78 -8.71 13.59 -25.54
N GLU A 79 -8.86 13.44 -24.22
CA GLU A 79 -9.33 14.49 -23.31
C GLU A 79 -8.18 15.39 -22.81
N LEU A 80 -6.93 15.02 -23.09
CA LEU A 80 -5.77 15.81 -22.69
C LEU A 80 -5.84 17.22 -23.27
N PRO A 81 -5.82 18.27 -22.43
CA PRO A 81 -5.83 19.62 -22.94
C PRO A 81 -4.51 19.95 -23.65
N PRO A 82 -4.53 20.81 -24.68
CA PRO A 82 -3.31 21.33 -25.29
C PRO A 82 -2.38 21.96 -24.24
N GLY A 83 -1.07 21.86 -24.46
CA GLY A 83 -0.09 22.50 -23.59
C GLY A 83 1.23 21.76 -23.45
N GLN A 84 2.09 22.29 -22.58
CA GLN A 84 3.37 21.68 -22.25
C GLN A 84 3.23 20.73 -21.05
N TYR A 85 3.88 19.57 -21.14
CA TYR A 85 3.88 18.55 -20.10
C TYR A 85 5.26 17.93 -19.95
N TYR A 86 5.65 17.66 -18.70
CA TYR A 86 6.72 16.73 -18.38
C TYR A 86 6.14 15.32 -18.40
N VAL A 87 6.65 14.48 -19.30
CA VAL A 87 6.19 13.12 -19.52
C VAL A 87 7.23 12.15 -19.01
N GLN A 88 6.78 11.13 -18.28
CA GLN A 88 7.63 10.07 -17.76
C GLN A 88 6.89 8.73 -17.89
N ALA A 89 7.62 7.67 -18.20
CA ALA A 89 7.10 6.31 -18.20
C ALA A 89 7.77 5.47 -17.11
N LEU A 90 7.04 4.49 -16.58
CA LEU A 90 7.52 3.54 -15.58
C LEU A 90 6.88 2.17 -15.82
N LEU A 91 7.67 1.10 -15.76
CA LEU A 91 7.20 -0.28 -15.74
C LEU A 91 7.29 -0.82 -14.31
N HIS A 92 6.12 -1.04 -13.70
CA HIS A 92 6.02 -1.77 -12.44
C HIS A 92 6.04 -3.26 -12.74
N LYS A 93 7.16 -3.92 -12.44
CA LYS A 93 7.40 -5.31 -12.84
C LYS A 93 6.57 -6.28 -12.02
N TYR A 94 5.94 -7.22 -12.70
CA TYR A 94 5.26 -8.35 -12.09
C TYR A 94 6.10 -9.62 -12.19
N GLU A 95 5.86 -10.51 -11.24
CA GLU A 95 6.49 -11.82 -11.12
C GLU A 95 5.38 -12.89 -11.11
N THR A 96 5.69 -14.10 -11.56
CA THR A 96 4.72 -15.21 -11.59
C THR A 96 4.73 -15.97 -10.27
N PHE A 97 3.54 -16.25 -9.73
CA PHE A 97 3.32 -16.99 -8.49
C PHE A 97 2.47 -18.22 -8.80
N HIS A 98 2.90 -19.35 -8.27
CA HIS A 98 2.17 -20.62 -8.35
C HIS A 98 1.51 -20.86 -7.00
N ARG A 99 0.25 -20.42 -6.86
CA ARG A 99 -0.45 -20.47 -5.59
C ARG A 99 -0.83 -21.90 -5.20
N LYS A 100 -0.89 -22.17 -3.90
CA LYS A 100 -1.26 -23.48 -3.33
C LYS A 100 -2.63 -23.98 -3.78
N ASP A 101 -3.56 -23.08 -4.07
CA ASP A 101 -4.90 -23.39 -4.58
C ASP A 101 -4.93 -23.82 -6.06
N GLY A 102 -3.77 -23.88 -6.73
CA GLY A 102 -3.63 -24.30 -8.12
C GLY A 102 -3.66 -23.16 -9.14
N HIS A 103 -3.87 -21.91 -8.72
CA HIS A 103 -3.89 -20.77 -9.63
C HIS A 103 -2.48 -20.26 -9.92
N VAL A 104 -2.30 -19.69 -11.11
CA VAL A 104 -1.08 -19.01 -11.50
C VAL A 104 -1.40 -17.53 -11.72
N VAL A 105 -0.78 -16.66 -10.93
CA VAL A 105 -1.04 -15.21 -10.95
C VAL A 105 0.26 -14.44 -11.18
N LYS A 106 0.14 -13.24 -11.76
CA LYS A 106 1.25 -12.31 -11.96
C LYS A 106 1.04 -11.11 -11.05
N MET A 107 1.94 -10.88 -10.09
CA MET A 107 1.81 -9.84 -9.07
C MET A 107 3.11 -9.06 -8.92
N PRO A 108 3.07 -7.79 -8.51
CA PRO A 108 4.27 -7.14 -8.00
C PRO A 108 4.75 -7.82 -6.72
N MET A 109 6.05 -7.72 -6.43
CA MET A 109 6.63 -8.13 -5.15
C MET A 109 7.17 -6.92 -4.42
N ASP A 110 7.03 -6.94 -3.09
CA ASP A 110 7.66 -5.93 -2.25
C ASP A 110 9.17 -6.17 -2.26
N ARG A 111 9.92 -5.09 -2.42
CA ARG A 111 11.38 -5.11 -2.48
C ARG A 111 11.97 -4.14 -1.45
N GLY A 112 11.24 -3.91 -0.34
CA GLY A 112 11.63 -3.06 0.78
C GLY A 112 11.05 -1.65 0.78
N GLU A 113 10.11 -1.35 -0.11
CA GLU A 113 9.48 -0.03 -0.26
C GLU A 113 8.04 0.06 0.27
N GLY A 114 7.43 -1.05 0.69
CA GLY A 114 6.03 -1.10 1.10
C GLY A 114 5.07 -1.03 -0.08
N GLN A 115 5.26 -1.87 -1.10
CA GLN A 115 4.39 -1.94 -2.30
C GLN A 115 4.18 -0.61 -3.07
N GLN A 116 5.10 0.34 -2.92
CA GLN A 116 5.04 1.62 -3.62
C GLN A 116 5.64 1.51 -5.04
N TRP A 117 4.77 1.35 -6.05
CA TRP A 117 5.14 1.17 -7.46
C TRP A 117 6.18 2.18 -7.99
N ASN A 118 6.13 3.43 -7.53
CA ASN A 118 7.02 4.52 -7.96
C ASN A 118 8.40 4.50 -7.30
N LEU A 119 8.57 3.69 -6.25
CA LEU A 119 9.78 3.51 -5.45
C LEU A 119 10.31 2.06 -5.47
N ALA A 120 9.60 1.12 -6.09
CA ALA A 120 9.96 -0.30 -6.07
C ALA A 120 11.30 -0.57 -6.75
N PRO A 121 12.33 -1.05 -6.01
CA PRO A 121 13.62 -1.40 -6.58
C PRO A 121 13.50 -2.31 -7.80
N GLY A 122 14.36 -2.08 -8.79
CA GLY A 122 14.39 -2.84 -10.03
C GLY A 122 13.30 -2.51 -11.04
N ASN A 123 12.29 -1.69 -10.71
CA ASN A 123 11.38 -1.15 -11.72
C ASN A 123 12.16 -0.28 -12.71
N LEU A 124 11.72 -0.30 -13.97
CA LEU A 124 12.34 0.47 -15.05
C LEU A 124 11.57 1.76 -15.25
N TYR A 125 12.26 2.87 -15.48
CA TYR A 125 11.61 4.15 -15.71
C TYR A 125 12.40 5.04 -16.69
N SER A 126 11.74 6.05 -17.24
CA SER A 126 12.38 7.07 -18.08
C SER A 126 12.76 8.30 -17.26
N LYS A 127 13.74 9.07 -17.75
CA LYS A 127 13.85 10.47 -17.33
C LYS A 127 12.63 11.26 -17.83
N PRO A 128 12.20 12.32 -17.11
CA PRO A 128 11.15 13.20 -17.61
C PRO A 128 11.56 13.90 -18.90
N VAL A 129 10.67 13.97 -19.87
CA VAL A 129 10.86 14.72 -21.12
C VAL A 129 9.77 15.78 -21.29
N LEU A 130 10.16 16.98 -21.72
CA LEU A 130 9.19 18.05 -21.99
C LEU A 130 8.59 17.87 -23.38
N VAL A 131 7.27 17.74 -23.45
CA VAL A 131 6.51 17.64 -24.72
C VAL A 131 5.51 18.79 -24.83
N THR A 132 5.13 19.13 -26.05
CA THR A 132 4.06 20.10 -26.33
C THR A 132 2.96 19.41 -27.12
N LEU A 133 1.76 19.30 -26.54
CA LEU A 133 0.59 18.74 -27.19
C LEU A 133 -0.15 19.85 -27.97
N ASP A 134 -0.21 19.72 -29.31
CA ASP A 134 -0.97 20.61 -30.20
C ASP A 134 -2.17 19.86 -30.80
N PRO A 135 -3.42 20.32 -30.60
CA PRO A 135 -4.63 19.63 -31.05
C PRO A 135 -4.75 19.56 -32.59
N ARG A 136 -3.88 20.26 -33.32
CA ARG A 136 -3.83 20.26 -34.78
C ARG A 136 -2.83 19.25 -35.35
N LYS A 137 -2.05 18.58 -34.50
CA LYS A 137 -0.99 17.65 -34.90
C LYS A 137 -1.28 16.24 -34.40
N THR A 138 -0.90 15.25 -35.21
CA THR A 138 -0.84 13.85 -34.78
C THR A 138 0.60 13.56 -34.40
N ASP A 139 0.99 13.99 -33.20
CA ASP A 139 2.34 13.79 -32.68
C ASP A 139 2.45 12.40 -32.03
N ALA A 140 3.53 11.69 -32.36
CA ALA A 140 3.93 10.45 -31.70
C ALA A 140 5.24 10.73 -30.93
N PHE A 141 5.16 10.75 -29.60
CA PHE A 141 6.31 11.03 -28.74
C PHE A 141 6.96 9.72 -28.31
N ARG A 142 8.28 9.61 -28.47
CA ARG A 142 9.04 8.43 -28.05
C ARG A 142 9.62 8.64 -26.66
N ILE A 143 9.37 7.70 -25.76
CA ILE A 143 9.86 7.65 -24.38
C ILE A 143 10.64 6.35 -24.20
N GLU A 144 11.79 6.37 -23.52
CA GLU A 144 12.63 5.18 -23.34
C GLU A 144 12.86 4.88 -21.86
N LEU A 145 12.69 3.62 -21.45
CA LEU A 145 12.92 3.17 -20.07
C LEU A 145 14.43 2.94 -19.84
N THR A 146 15.17 4.00 -19.52
CA THR A 146 16.63 3.98 -19.42
C THR A 146 17.17 3.81 -18.00
N GLU A 147 16.34 4.04 -16.99
CA GLU A 147 16.75 4.06 -15.59
C GLU A 147 16.16 2.87 -14.82
N VAL A 148 16.82 2.49 -13.73
CA VAL A 148 16.38 1.42 -12.82
C VAL A 148 16.32 1.99 -11.41
N ILE A 149 15.22 1.75 -10.69
CA ILE A 149 15.13 2.16 -9.30
C ILE A 149 16.13 1.35 -8.45
N PRO A 150 17.01 2.02 -7.66
CA PRO A 150 18.08 1.33 -6.94
C PRO A 150 17.54 0.52 -5.75
N PRO A 151 18.31 -0.48 -5.26
CA PRO A 151 18.00 -1.20 -4.03
C PRO A 151 17.92 -0.27 -2.81
N ILE A 152 17.04 -0.62 -1.86
CA ILE A 152 16.89 0.08 -0.59
C ILE A 152 17.86 -0.50 0.43
N LYS A 153 18.56 0.37 1.15
CA LYS A 153 19.45 -0.03 2.24
C LYS A 153 18.61 -0.34 3.48
N LYS A 154 18.69 -1.56 3.98
CA LYS A 154 18.07 -1.96 5.25
C LYS A 154 18.67 -1.16 6.43
N PRO A 155 17.84 -0.75 7.41
CA PRO A 155 18.32 -0.10 8.63
C PRO A 155 19.27 -1.03 9.42
N ALA A 156 20.13 -0.42 10.24
CA ALA A 156 21.05 -1.16 11.10
C ALA A 156 20.50 -1.22 12.53
N ASP A 157 20.77 -2.34 13.21
CA ASP A 157 20.45 -2.46 14.63
C ASP A 157 21.18 -1.39 15.47
N THR A 158 20.48 -0.90 16.49
CA THR A 158 21.02 0.02 17.50
C THR A 158 21.06 -0.65 18.86
N LYS A 159 21.36 0.10 19.93
CA LYS A 159 21.22 -0.40 21.31
C LYS A 159 19.78 -0.86 21.58
N TYR A 160 18.79 -0.09 21.11
CA TYR A 160 17.38 -0.28 21.46
C TYR A 160 16.55 -0.91 20.34
N VAL A 161 16.78 -0.53 19.09
CA VAL A 161 16.00 -1.00 17.95
C VAL A 161 16.70 -2.18 17.29
N LYS A 162 15.96 -3.28 17.13
CA LYS A 162 16.41 -4.52 16.50
C LYS A 162 15.51 -4.87 15.33
N HIS A 163 16.10 -5.38 14.27
CA HIS A 163 15.39 -5.81 13.07
C HIS A 163 15.40 -7.33 12.96
N ILE A 164 14.23 -7.90 12.68
CA ILE A 164 14.09 -9.33 12.45
C ILE A 164 13.41 -9.56 11.11
N GLU A 165 13.87 -10.60 10.42
CA GLU A 165 13.24 -11.16 9.24
C GLU A 165 13.28 -12.69 9.39
N ILE A 166 12.15 -13.34 9.08
CA ILE A 166 12.03 -14.79 9.01
C ILE A 166 11.43 -15.18 7.68
N GLN A 167 11.84 -16.34 7.16
CA GLN A 167 11.09 -16.96 6.08
C GLN A 167 9.87 -17.67 6.69
N SER A 168 8.68 -17.29 6.26
CA SER A 168 7.44 -17.94 6.69
C SER A 168 7.24 -19.23 5.91
N LYS A 169 7.00 -20.35 6.60
CA LYS A 169 6.69 -21.62 5.93
C LYS A 169 5.29 -21.57 5.34
N LEU A 170 4.31 -21.07 6.11
CA LEU A 170 2.92 -20.98 5.69
C LEU A 170 2.75 -20.12 4.43
N LEU A 171 3.38 -18.94 4.40
CA LEU A 171 3.32 -18.05 3.24
C LEU A 171 4.15 -18.57 2.07
N THR A 172 5.30 -19.20 2.34
CA THR A 172 6.10 -19.82 1.28
C THR A 172 5.32 -20.92 0.56
N GLU A 173 4.59 -21.74 1.32
CA GLU A 173 3.73 -22.79 0.77
C GLU A 173 2.56 -22.19 -0.02
N PHE A 174 1.90 -21.17 0.51
CA PHE A 174 0.76 -20.52 -0.14
C PHE A 174 1.13 -19.86 -1.48
N TRP A 175 2.22 -19.09 -1.50
CA TRP A 175 2.64 -18.32 -2.68
C TRP A 175 3.52 -19.12 -3.67
N GLY A 176 3.93 -20.33 -3.29
CA GLY A 176 4.77 -21.22 -4.12
C GLY A 176 6.21 -20.75 -4.29
N ARG A 177 6.68 -19.85 -3.42
CA ARG A 177 8.02 -19.25 -3.46
C ARG A 177 8.41 -18.74 -2.08
N PRO A 178 9.70 -18.51 -1.77
CA PRO A 178 10.11 -17.94 -0.49
C PRO A 178 9.40 -16.61 -0.19
N MET A 179 8.70 -16.57 0.94
CA MET A 179 8.03 -15.39 1.47
C MET A 179 8.52 -15.09 2.89
N PHE A 180 8.58 -13.82 3.25
CA PHE A 180 9.21 -13.37 4.48
C PHE A 180 8.27 -12.48 5.29
N LEU A 181 8.42 -12.56 6.61
CA LEU A 181 7.82 -11.66 7.58
C LEU A 181 8.93 -10.98 8.36
N GLY A 182 8.69 -9.76 8.84
CA GLY A 182 9.65 -9.02 9.63
C GLY A 182 9.03 -8.31 10.81
N ALA A 183 9.88 -7.69 11.61
CA ALA A 183 9.46 -6.73 12.63
C ALA A 183 10.61 -5.80 13.00
N HIS A 184 10.24 -4.67 13.61
CA HIS A 184 11.13 -3.74 14.26
C HIS A 184 10.82 -3.80 15.76
N VAL A 185 11.81 -4.16 16.56
CA VAL A 185 11.64 -4.43 17.98
C VAL A 185 12.37 -3.38 18.79
N LEU A 186 11.63 -2.58 19.54
CA LEU A 186 12.15 -1.65 20.52
C LEU A 186 12.31 -2.35 21.88
N LEU A 187 13.56 -2.47 22.32
CA LEU A 187 13.94 -3.12 23.56
C LEU A 187 13.70 -2.19 24.77
N PRO A 188 13.26 -2.74 25.92
CA PRO A 188 13.15 -1.99 27.16
C PRO A 188 14.53 -1.60 27.71
N GLU A 189 14.59 -0.54 28.51
CA GLU A 189 15.81 -0.17 29.24
C GLU A 189 16.25 -1.28 30.19
N GLY A 190 17.56 -1.57 30.21
CA GLY A 190 18.14 -2.64 31.02
C GLY A 190 18.04 -4.04 30.40
N TRP A 191 17.53 -4.18 29.17
CA TRP A 191 17.34 -5.50 28.55
C TRP A 191 18.63 -6.34 28.54
N ALA A 192 19.78 -5.75 28.17
CA ALA A 192 21.05 -6.49 28.07
C ALA A 192 21.62 -6.84 29.46
N GLU A 193 21.37 -6.00 30.44
CA GLU A 193 21.85 -6.12 31.82
C GLU A 193 21.02 -7.13 32.64
N HIS A 194 19.83 -7.50 32.15
CA HIS A 194 18.90 -8.41 32.80
C HIS A 194 18.57 -9.64 31.91
N PRO A 195 19.54 -10.55 31.69
CA PRO A 195 19.38 -11.65 30.73
C PRO A 195 18.33 -12.69 31.12
N ASP A 196 18.00 -12.80 32.42
CA ASP A 196 17.02 -13.77 32.93
C ASP A 196 15.59 -13.23 32.96
N VAL A 197 15.38 -11.96 32.61
CA VAL A 197 14.06 -11.33 32.61
C VAL A 197 13.36 -11.55 31.27
N ARG A 198 12.06 -11.85 31.37
CA ARG A 198 11.12 -11.89 30.23
C ARG A 198 10.14 -10.73 30.31
N TYR A 199 9.69 -10.26 29.15
CA TYR A 199 8.92 -9.03 29.01
C TYR A 199 7.55 -9.30 28.37
N PRO A 200 6.49 -8.57 28.79
CA PRO A 200 5.27 -8.46 28.00
C PRO A 200 5.58 -7.88 26.62
N VAL A 201 4.67 -8.09 25.66
CA VAL A 201 4.84 -7.64 24.27
C VAL A 201 3.67 -6.75 23.85
N ALA A 202 3.99 -5.57 23.36
CA ALA A 202 3.08 -4.65 22.70
C ALA A 202 3.27 -4.73 21.19
N ILE A 203 2.32 -5.35 20.51
CA ILE A 203 2.34 -5.54 19.06
C ILE A 203 1.63 -4.37 18.41
N TYR A 204 2.39 -3.64 17.60
CA TYR A 204 1.93 -2.49 16.84
C TYR A 204 1.64 -2.91 15.40
N HIS A 205 0.36 -2.80 15.04
CA HIS A 205 -0.13 -2.94 13.68
C HIS A 205 -0.14 -1.57 13.00
N ASN A 206 0.49 -1.49 11.84
CA ASN A 206 0.67 -0.26 11.08
C ASN A 206 0.96 -0.56 9.61
N HIS A 207 0.87 0.46 8.76
CA HIS A 207 1.43 0.42 7.41
C HIS A 207 2.94 0.14 7.43
N PHE A 208 3.48 -0.31 6.29
CA PHE A 208 4.91 -0.58 6.15
C PHE A 208 5.74 0.66 6.51
N THR A 209 6.80 0.43 7.28
CA THR A 209 7.77 1.47 7.65
C THR A 209 9.19 0.96 7.42
N PRO A 210 10.12 1.82 6.98
CA PRO A 210 11.49 1.39 6.71
C PRO A 210 12.32 1.12 7.98
N ASP A 211 11.90 1.63 9.14
CA ASP A 211 12.54 1.49 10.45
C ASP A 211 11.53 1.88 11.56
N PHE A 212 11.84 1.58 12.82
CA PHE A 212 11.00 1.89 13.99
C PHE A 212 10.87 3.41 14.17
N GLY A 213 9.67 3.93 13.94
CA GLY A 213 9.36 5.36 14.03
C GLY A 213 9.26 5.88 15.47
N GLY A 214 9.30 7.20 15.63
CA GLY A 214 8.91 7.85 16.90
C GLY A 214 9.88 7.65 18.08
N PHE A 215 11.07 7.09 17.88
CA PHE A 215 12.07 6.89 18.93
C PHE A 215 13.44 7.41 18.48
N ARG A 216 14.11 8.25 19.30
CA ARG A 216 15.49 8.69 19.05
C ARG A 216 16.23 9.01 20.34
N THR A 217 17.50 8.62 20.38
CA THR A 217 18.38 8.81 21.56
C THR A 217 19.03 10.18 21.63
N GLU A 218 19.00 10.93 20.54
CA GLU A 218 19.58 12.26 20.44
C GLU A 218 18.49 13.33 20.46
N PRO A 219 18.75 14.52 21.05
CA PRO A 219 17.85 15.65 20.97
C PRO A 219 17.66 16.11 19.51
N PRO A 220 16.65 16.97 19.23
CA PRO A 220 16.47 17.52 17.90
C PRO A 220 17.74 18.15 17.35
N ASP A 221 18.02 17.88 16.08
CA ASP A 221 19.15 18.47 15.37
C ASP A 221 19.01 20.01 15.39
N PRO A 222 19.98 20.73 16.01
CA PRO A 222 19.91 22.19 16.14
C PRO A 222 19.93 22.90 14.78
N ASP A 223 20.51 22.26 13.76
CA ASP A 223 20.66 22.79 12.41
C ASP A 223 19.54 22.32 11.46
N LEU A 224 18.53 21.59 11.98
CA LEU A 224 17.45 21.05 11.17
C LEU A 224 16.66 22.17 10.48
N LYS A 225 16.68 22.20 9.15
CA LYS A 225 15.91 23.17 8.37
C LYS A 225 14.40 22.90 8.55
N PRO A 226 13.58 23.91 8.90
CA PRO A 226 12.14 23.74 9.01
C PRO A 226 11.52 23.28 7.68
N VAL A 227 10.67 22.26 7.74
CA VAL A 227 9.85 21.81 6.60
C VAL A 227 8.39 22.10 6.89
N TYR A 228 7.70 22.70 5.91
CA TYR A 228 6.28 22.96 6.00
C TYR A 228 5.48 21.67 5.84
N SER A 229 4.52 21.44 6.73
CA SER A 229 3.54 20.36 6.62
C SER A 229 2.21 20.91 6.11
N GLU A 230 1.81 20.55 4.88
CA GLU A 230 0.48 20.91 4.35
C GLU A 230 -0.65 20.31 5.20
N ARG A 231 -0.44 19.10 5.74
CA ARG A 231 -1.40 18.37 6.59
C ARG A 231 -1.75 19.16 7.86
N PHE A 232 -0.74 19.69 8.55
CA PHE A 232 -0.91 20.41 9.81
C PHE A 232 -0.87 21.93 9.66
N ARG A 233 -0.60 22.42 8.44
CA ARG A 233 -0.43 23.84 8.10
C ARG A 233 0.58 24.53 9.01
N LEU A 234 1.72 23.88 9.23
CA LEU A 234 2.73 24.29 10.21
C LEU A 234 4.15 24.19 9.63
N ASP A 235 4.93 25.25 9.80
CA ASP A 235 6.37 25.27 9.53
C ASP A 235 7.16 24.56 10.63
N GLY A 236 8.19 23.81 10.24
CA GLY A 236 9.08 23.15 11.20
C GLY A 236 8.47 21.95 11.91
N TYR A 237 7.42 21.36 11.35
CA TYR A 237 6.78 20.16 11.92
C TYR A 237 7.78 19.01 12.13
N ASN A 238 8.78 18.90 11.26
CA ASN A 238 9.88 17.95 11.41
C ASN A 238 10.69 18.14 12.70
N ARG A 239 10.81 19.36 13.23
CA ARG A 239 11.46 19.61 14.54
C ARG A 239 10.61 19.08 15.70
N ILE A 240 9.28 19.25 15.62
CA ILE A 240 8.34 18.71 16.62
C ILE A 240 8.42 17.18 16.63
N VAL A 241 8.42 16.54 15.45
CA VAL A 241 8.60 15.08 15.33
C VAL A 241 9.93 14.63 15.95
N GLN A 242 11.01 15.41 15.82
CA GLN A 242 12.26 15.13 16.53
C GLN A 242 12.14 15.29 18.04
N GLN A 243 11.48 16.34 18.51
CA GLN A 243 11.34 16.59 19.93
C GLN A 243 10.52 15.49 20.61
N GLU A 244 9.35 15.14 20.07
CA GLU A 244 8.47 14.10 20.63
C GLU A 244 9.14 12.73 20.68
N ALA A 245 9.91 12.37 19.65
CA ALA A 245 10.60 11.09 19.63
C ALA A 245 11.77 11.02 20.64
N TYR A 246 12.41 12.15 20.93
CA TYR A 246 13.43 12.23 21.98
C TYR A 246 12.78 12.24 23.38
N ASP A 247 11.64 12.90 23.53
CA ASP A 247 10.85 12.86 24.76
C ASP A 247 10.34 11.44 25.05
N PHE A 248 9.90 10.71 24.01
CA PHE A 248 9.56 9.30 24.13
C PHE A 248 10.75 8.45 24.59
N TYR A 249 11.95 8.66 24.04
CA TYR A 249 13.16 7.97 24.52
C TYR A 249 13.44 8.22 26.00
N LYS A 250 13.38 9.48 26.46
CA LYS A 250 13.58 9.81 27.88
C LYS A 250 12.54 9.17 28.77
N MET A 251 11.29 9.12 28.32
CA MET A 251 10.21 8.44 29.04
C MET A 251 10.45 6.93 29.07
N TRP A 252 10.66 6.29 27.92
CA TRP A 252 10.89 4.85 27.76
C TRP A 252 12.05 4.32 28.62
N THR A 253 13.12 5.10 28.71
CA THR A 253 14.31 4.77 29.51
C THR A 253 14.24 5.22 30.96
N GLY A 254 13.21 5.99 31.32
CA GLY A 254 12.99 6.47 32.68
C GLY A 254 12.74 5.33 33.68
N PRO A 255 12.97 5.58 34.98
CA PRO A 255 12.75 4.58 36.04
C PRO A 255 11.29 4.18 36.19
N ASP A 256 10.35 5.06 35.84
CA ASP A 256 8.91 4.90 36.08
C ASP A 256 8.12 4.35 34.88
N PHE A 257 8.81 4.01 33.78
CA PHE A 257 8.15 3.46 32.59
C PHE A 257 8.11 1.92 32.62
N PRO A 258 6.98 1.26 32.30
CA PRO A 258 6.91 -0.20 32.24
C PRO A 258 7.95 -0.81 31.30
N ARG A 259 8.58 -1.92 31.71
CA ARG A 259 9.51 -2.66 30.84
C ARG A 259 8.71 -3.64 29.96
N VAL A 260 8.60 -3.30 28.69
CA VAL A 260 7.82 -4.02 27.67
C VAL A 260 8.61 -4.04 26.36
N LEU A 261 8.39 -5.06 25.52
CA LEU A 261 8.85 -5.02 24.13
C LEU A 261 7.79 -4.31 23.29
N ALA A 262 8.16 -3.25 22.57
CA ALA A 262 7.30 -2.70 21.52
C ALA A 262 7.73 -3.27 20.17
N VAL A 263 6.79 -3.83 19.42
CA VAL A 263 7.05 -4.62 18.23
C VAL A 263 6.19 -4.08 17.09
N GLU A 264 6.79 -3.36 16.16
CA GLU A 264 6.15 -2.97 14.90
C GLU A 264 6.37 -4.10 13.88
N ILE A 265 5.32 -4.87 13.60
CA ILE A 265 5.43 -6.00 12.69
C ILE A 265 5.39 -5.52 11.23
N GLN A 266 6.11 -6.21 10.36
CA GLN A 266 6.19 -5.93 8.92
C GLN A 266 5.69 -7.13 8.16
N HIS A 267 4.58 -6.95 7.45
CA HIS A 267 3.95 -8.00 6.66
C HIS A 267 3.38 -7.47 5.34
N PRO A 268 4.21 -6.79 4.50
CA PRO A 268 3.77 -6.45 3.16
C PRO A 268 3.41 -7.72 2.38
N CYS A 269 2.45 -7.60 1.48
CA CYS A 269 2.01 -8.67 0.63
C CYS A 269 2.04 -8.23 -0.85
N PRO A 270 1.90 -9.16 -1.82
CA PRO A 270 1.89 -8.79 -3.24
C PRO A 270 0.76 -7.82 -3.65
N PHE A 271 -0.25 -7.63 -2.78
CA PHE A 271 -1.37 -6.72 -3.02
C PHE A 271 -1.21 -5.35 -2.36
N TYR A 272 -0.43 -5.22 -1.28
CA TYR A 272 -0.41 -4.02 -0.44
C TYR A 272 0.77 -3.96 0.54
N ASP A 273 0.97 -2.80 1.17
CA ASP A 273 2.08 -2.55 2.10
C ASP A 273 1.92 -3.27 3.44
N ASP A 274 0.71 -3.75 3.74
CA ASP A 274 0.42 -4.69 4.81
C ASP A 274 -0.48 -5.86 4.31
N SER A 275 -0.93 -6.72 5.22
CA SER A 275 -1.68 -7.94 4.88
C SER A 275 -3.03 -8.02 5.58
N TYR A 276 -3.41 -6.98 6.33
CA TYR A 276 -4.53 -6.96 7.27
C TYR A 276 -4.39 -7.93 8.45
N ALA A 277 -3.24 -8.60 8.57
CA ALA A 277 -2.89 -9.54 9.63
C ALA A 277 -3.91 -10.67 9.89
N VAL A 278 -4.73 -11.00 8.89
CA VAL A 278 -5.73 -12.07 8.94
C VAL A 278 -5.44 -13.13 7.89
N ASN A 279 -6.08 -14.29 8.02
CA ASN A 279 -6.06 -15.29 6.96
C ASN A 279 -7.05 -14.86 5.87
N SER A 280 -6.61 -14.86 4.62
CA SER A 280 -7.44 -14.49 3.48
C SER A 280 -7.31 -15.52 2.35
N ALA A 281 -8.40 -15.67 1.61
CA ALA A 281 -8.44 -16.52 0.42
C ALA A 281 -7.49 -16.03 -0.68
N ASN A 282 -7.21 -14.72 -0.81
CA ASN A 282 -6.30 -14.19 -1.84
C ASN A 282 -4.93 -13.83 -1.31
N VAL A 283 -4.85 -13.25 -0.11
CA VAL A 283 -3.58 -12.77 0.46
C VAL A 283 -2.78 -13.91 1.09
N GLY A 284 -3.48 -14.95 1.56
CA GLY A 284 -2.89 -16.13 2.18
C GLY A 284 -3.02 -16.14 3.70
N PRO A 285 -2.41 -17.12 4.38
CA PRO A 285 -2.56 -17.34 5.81
C PRO A 285 -1.66 -16.40 6.65
N TYR A 286 -1.73 -15.09 6.41
CA TYR A 286 -0.88 -14.10 7.09
C TYR A 286 -1.18 -14.02 8.59
N GLY A 287 -2.44 -14.12 8.98
CA GLY A 287 -2.80 -14.18 10.40
C GLY A 287 -2.10 -15.34 11.11
N ASP A 288 -2.19 -16.56 10.60
CA ASP A 288 -1.51 -17.71 11.20
C ASP A 288 0.01 -17.59 11.15
N ALA A 289 0.57 -17.08 10.05
CA ALA A 289 2.01 -16.89 9.92
C ALA A 289 2.54 -15.86 10.93
N ILE A 290 1.79 -14.78 11.17
CA ILE A 290 2.13 -13.79 12.19
C ILE A 290 2.02 -14.40 13.59
N MET A 291 0.89 -15.02 13.92
CA MET A 291 0.60 -15.55 15.26
C MET A 291 1.48 -16.73 15.65
N TYR A 292 1.78 -17.62 14.71
CA TYR A 292 2.37 -18.92 15.00
C TYR A 292 3.79 -19.11 14.42
N GLU A 293 4.29 -18.17 13.62
CA GLU A 293 5.69 -18.17 13.16
C GLU A 293 6.45 -16.91 13.62
N LEU A 294 5.94 -15.71 13.33
CA LEU A 294 6.65 -14.45 13.61
C LEU A 294 6.69 -14.11 15.10
N ILE A 295 5.54 -14.00 15.76
CA ILE A 295 5.45 -13.62 17.17
C ILE A 295 6.25 -14.58 18.07
N PRO A 296 6.13 -15.91 17.93
CA PRO A 296 6.91 -16.84 18.73
C PRO A 296 8.42 -16.68 18.51
N GLU A 297 8.88 -16.38 17.28
CA GLU A 297 10.29 -16.14 17.03
C GLU A 297 10.78 -14.84 17.67
N ILE A 298 9.97 -13.78 17.64
CA ILE A 298 10.26 -12.52 18.33
C ILE A 298 10.40 -12.77 19.83
N GLU A 299 9.44 -13.47 20.44
CA GLU A 299 9.45 -13.79 21.86
C GLU A 299 10.66 -14.66 22.23
N ARG A 300 11.04 -15.61 21.37
CA ARG A 300 12.24 -16.45 21.56
C ARG A 300 13.53 -15.63 21.50
N ARG A 301 13.69 -14.73 20.52
CA ARG A 301 14.91 -13.92 20.35
C ARG A 301 15.05 -12.81 21.38
N PHE A 302 13.92 -12.18 21.75
CA PHE A 302 13.91 -10.96 22.56
C PHE A 302 13.40 -11.15 23.99
N ARG A 303 13.17 -12.41 24.40
CA ARG A 303 12.68 -12.79 25.75
C ARG A 303 11.29 -12.26 26.04
N GLY A 304 10.36 -12.45 25.10
CA GLY A 304 8.93 -12.29 25.38
C GLY A 304 8.42 -13.36 26.34
N ILE A 305 7.33 -13.08 27.05
CA ILE A 305 6.73 -14.04 28.00
C ILE A 305 6.19 -15.28 27.27
N GLY A 306 5.61 -15.15 26.08
CA GLY A 306 5.12 -16.29 25.29
C GLY A 306 3.65 -16.62 25.50
N GLU A 307 2.90 -15.79 26.22
CA GLU A 307 1.55 -16.08 26.67
C GLU A 307 0.59 -14.97 26.26
N GLY A 308 -0.61 -15.31 25.79
CA GLY A 308 -1.58 -14.32 25.29
C GLY A 308 -1.99 -13.26 26.32
N TRP A 309 -2.06 -13.63 27.61
CA TRP A 309 -2.33 -12.66 28.69
C TRP A 309 -1.23 -11.60 28.87
N ALA A 310 -0.03 -11.86 28.33
CA ALA A 310 1.11 -10.94 28.35
C ALA A 310 1.31 -10.18 27.03
N ARG A 311 0.38 -10.33 26.07
CA ARG A 311 0.40 -9.62 24.79
C ARG A 311 -0.73 -8.60 24.74
N LEU A 312 -0.42 -7.42 24.23
CA LEU A 312 -1.41 -6.42 23.85
C LEU A 312 -1.18 -6.02 22.39
N THR A 313 -2.26 -5.68 21.70
CA THR A 313 -2.20 -5.23 20.30
C THR A 313 -2.75 -3.82 20.17
N TYR A 314 -2.18 -3.01 19.28
CA TYR A 314 -2.67 -1.66 19.04
C TYR A 314 -2.35 -1.20 17.62
N GLY A 315 -3.11 -0.24 17.14
CA GLY A 315 -2.91 0.34 15.82
C GLY A 315 -3.90 1.47 15.52
N GLY A 316 -3.64 2.18 14.44
CA GLY A 316 -4.54 3.20 13.91
C GLY A 316 -4.83 3.03 12.42
N SER A 317 -5.97 3.54 11.94
CA SER A 317 -6.41 3.35 10.54
C SER A 317 -6.46 1.85 10.18
N THR A 318 -5.78 1.40 9.12
CA THR A 318 -5.64 -0.02 8.77
C THR A 318 -5.19 -0.85 9.97
N GLY A 319 -4.10 -0.44 10.64
CA GLY A 319 -3.61 -1.14 11.84
C GLY A 319 -4.60 -1.14 13.01
N GLY A 320 -5.51 -0.16 13.07
CA GLY A 320 -6.61 -0.16 14.05
C GLY A 320 -7.63 -1.24 13.76
N TRP A 321 -7.94 -1.48 12.48
CA TRP A 321 -8.77 -2.61 12.06
C TRP A 321 -8.05 -3.93 12.33
N GLU A 322 -6.75 -4.04 11.98
CA GLU A 322 -5.96 -5.24 12.24
C GLU A 322 -5.94 -5.61 13.73
N ALA A 323 -5.65 -4.64 14.60
CA ALA A 323 -5.62 -4.85 16.06
C ALA A 323 -6.97 -5.34 16.60
N LEU A 324 -8.08 -4.84 16.05
CA LEU A 324 -9.42 -5.31 16.43
C LEU A 324 -9.71 -6.70 15.84
N ALA A 325 -9.42 -6.92 14.57
CA ALA A 325 -9.67 -8.17 13.86
C ALA A 325 -8.90 -9.33 14.50
N VAL A 326 -7.61 -9.17 14.80
CA VAL A 326 -6.84 -10.24 15.43
C VAL A 326 -7.28 -10.52 16.86
N GLN A 327 -7.77 -9.51 17.59
CA GLN A 327 -8.36 -9.73 18.92
C GLN A 327 -9.66 -10.56 18.86
N VAL A 328 -10.45 -10.40 17.80
CA VAL A 328 -11.69 -11.17 17.56
C VAL A 328 -11.38 -12.57 17.04
N MET A 329 -10.47 -12.69 16.06
CA MET A 329 -10.17 -13.94 15.36
C MET A 329 -9.20 -14.85 16.11
N TYR A 330 -8.34 -14.29 16.97
CA TYR A 330 -7.38 -15.02 17.82
C TYR A 330 -7.57 -14.66 19.30
N PRO A 331 -8.76 -14.94 19.89
CA PRO A 331 -9.13 -14.42 21.21
C PRO A 331 -8.28 -14.95 22.38
N GLY A 332 -7.53 -16.03 22.17
CA GLY A 332 -6.58 -16.57 23.15
C GLY A 332 -5.17 -15.97 23.08
N GLU A 333 -4.85 -15.25 22.01
CA GLU A 333 -3.48 -14.79 21.74
C GLU A 333 -3.19 -13.38 22.27
N PHE A 334 -4.23 -12.63 22.66
CA PHE A 334 -4.11 -11.24 23.12
C PHE A 334 -4.96 -10.96 24.36
N ASN A 335 -4.39 -10.22 25.31
CA ASN A 335 -5.06 -9.76 26.52
C ASN A 335 -5.98 -8.55 26.29
N GLY A 336 -5.73 -7.79 25.22
CA GLY A 336 -6.52 -6.62 24.88
C GLY A 336 -5.99 -5.86 23.67
N CYS A 337 -6.88 -5.06 23.08
CA CYS A 337 -6.60 -4.25 21.90
C CYS A 337 -6.88 -2.76 22.12
N TYR A 338 -6.05 -1.89 21.54
CA TYR A 338 -6.35 -0.46 21.37
C TYR A 338 -6.48 -0.13 19.88
N ALA A 339 -7.71 -0.04 19.39
CA ALA A 339 -8.03 0.29 17.99
C ALA A 339 -8.38 1.78 17.86
N ALA A 340 -7.54 2.55 17.16
CA ALA A 340 -7.74 3.99 16.98
C ALA A 340 -8.22 4.30 15.55
N CYS A 341 -9.45 4.83 15.40
CA CYS A 341 -10.01 5.21 14.10
C CYS A 341 -9.84 4.11 13.03
N PRO A 342 -10.30 2.88 13.30
CA PRO A 342 -10.06 1.75 12.41
C PRO A 342 -10.70 1.98 11.03
N ASP A 343 -10.16 1.28 10.03
CA ASP A 343 -10.88 1.01 8.78
C ASP A 343 -12.27 0.39 9.05
N PRO A 344 -13.18 0.33 8.05
CA PRO A 344 -14.56 -0.11 8.30
C PRO A 344 -14.66 -1.49 8.96
N ILE A 345 -15.24 -1.52 10.17
CA ILE A 345 -15.48 -2.74 10.96
C ILE A 345 -16.87 -3.35 10.73
N ASP A 346 -17.74 -2.60 10.03
CA ASP A 346 -19.12 -2.93 9.72
C ASP A 346 -19.41 -2.51 8.26
N PHE A 347 -19.78 -3.45 7.40
CA PHE A 347 -19.95 -3.15 5.98
C PHE A 347 -21.35 -2.64 5.61
N ARG A 348 -22.25 -2.46 6.59
CA ARG A 348 -23.39 -1.54 6.43
C ARG A 348 -22.93 -0.09 6.25
N ALA A 349 -21.69 0.22 6.63
CA ALA A 349 -21.02 1.49 6.42
C ALA A 349 -19.56 1.28 5.99
N TYR A 350 -19.37 0.62 4.85
CA TYR A 350 -18.07 0.50 4.18
C TYR A 350 -17.68 1.87 3.61
N SER A 351 -17.14 2.71 4.49
CA SER A 351 -17.10 4.16 4.35
C SER A 351 -18.53 4.76 4.25
N LEU A 352 -18.96 5.16 3.05
CA LEU A 352 -20.30 5.72 2.83
C LEU A 352 -21.22 4.77 2.04
N VAL A 353 -20.79 3.52 1.85
CA VAL A 353 -21.51 2.51 1.07
C VAL A 353 -22.05 1.45 2.03
N ASN A 354 -23.35 1.18 1.95
CA ASN A 354 -23.92 -0.02 2.54
C ASN A 354 -23.87 -1.14 1.50
N ILE A 355 -22.85 -1.99 1.54
CA ILE A 355 -22.64 -2.99 0.48
C ILE A 355 -23.74 -4.08 0.46
N TYR A 356 -24.59 -4.14 1.49
CA TYR A 356 -25.68 -5.09 1.57
C TYR A 356 -27.00 -4.58 0.95
N GLU A 357 -27.17 -3.26 0.86
CA GLU A 357 -28.43 -2.64 0.40
C GLU A 357 -28.26 -1.75 -0.82
N ASP A 358 -27.12 -1.07 -0.94
CA ASP A 358 -26.84 -0.20 -2.07
C ASP A 358 -26.66 -1.04 -3.35
N LYS A 359 -27.19 -0.54 -4.46
CA LYS A 359 -26.98 -1.13 -5.78
C LYS A 359 -25.69 -0.64 -6.46
N ASN A 360 -25.20 0.52 -6.03
CA ASN A 360 -24.05 1.18 -6.64
C ASN A 360 -23.19 1.84 -5.56
N ALA A 361 -21.88 1.60 -5.60
CA ALA A 361 -20.92 2.16 -4.67
C ALA A 361 -20.66 3.65 -4.93
N TYR A 362 -20.69 4.09 -6.18
CA TYR A 362 -20.28 5.46 -6.54
C TYR A 362 -21.37 6.50 -6.37
N ALA A 363 -22.64 6.14 -6.54
CA ALA A 363 -23.71 7.12 -6.49
C ALA A 363 -24.96 6.64 -5.74
N LEU A 364 -25.60 7.58 -5.06
CA LEU A 364 -26.97 7.45 -4.60
C LEU A 364 -27.91 7.83 -5.74
N ALA A 365 -28.85 6.97 -6.10
CA ALA A 365 -29.81 7.22 -7.17
C ALA A 365 -31.21 7.52 -6.60
N GLY A 366 -31.87 8.54 -7.17
CA GLY A 366 -33.29 8.82 -6.97
C GLY A 366 -34.04 8.89 -8.31
N ASP A 367 -35.34 9.13 -8.26
CA ASP A 367 -36.22 9.07 -9.44
C ASP A 367 -35.80 10.00 -10.60
N PHE A 368 -35.15 11.12 -10.27
CA PHE A 368 -34.83 12.19 -11.24
C PHE A 368 -33.33 12.58 -11.26
N GLY A 369 -32.46 11.82 -10.58
CA GLY A 369 -31.05 12.19 -10.53
C GLY A 369 -30.19 11.26 -9.68
N HIS A 370 -28.90 11.57 -9.63
CA HIS A 370 -27.94 10.85 -8.80
C HIS A 370 -26.98 11.83 -8.11
N VAL A 371 -26.38 11.39 -7.01
CA VAL A 371 -25.36 12.12 -6.27
C VAL A 371 -24.16 11.20 -6.06
N ASP A 372 -22.99 11.60 -6.55
CA ASP A 372 -21.76 10.86 -6.33
C ASP A 372 -21.34 10.90 -4.85
N ARG A 373 -20.84 9.78 -4.33
CA ARG A 373 -20.31 9.66 -2.97
C ARG A 373 -18.90 10.25 -2.89
N PRO A 374 -18.60 11.06 -1.86
CA PRO A 374 -17.24 11.51 -1.60
C PRO A 374 -16.38 10.38 -1.04
N ASP A 375 -15.09 10.40 -1.35
CA ASP A 375 -14.06 9.54 -0.77
C ASP A 375 -13.23 10.33 0.26
N GLN A 376 -12.79 11.53 -0.13
CA GLN A 376 -12.00 12.42 0.72
C GLN A 376 -12.64 13.79 0.87
N ARG A 377 -12.64 14.29 2.11
CA ARG A 377 -13.06 15.65 2.46
C ARG A 377 -12.26 16.22 3.62
N ASN A 378 -12.14 17.55 3.67
CA ASN A 378 -11.56 18.23 4.83
C ASN A 378 -12.61 18.48 5.94
N TYR A 379 -12.16 19.04 7.07
CA TYR A 379 -13.00 19.33 8.24
C TYR A 379 -14.12 20.37 7.97
N LEU A 380 -14.06 21.11 6.86
CA LEU A 380 -15.12 22.03 6.41
C LEU A 380 -16.11 21.35 5.43
N GLY A 381 -15.89 20.09 5.08
CA GLY A 381 -16.70 19.35 4.13
C GLY A 381 -16.33 19.57 2.66
N GLN A 382 -15.21 20.25 2.35
CA GLN A 382 -14.77 20.40 0.96
C GLN A 382 -14.23 19.06 0.45
N ILE A 383 -14.79 18.58 -0.66
CA ILE A 383 -14.45 17.29 -1.27
C ILE A 383 -13.23 17.48 -2.17
N SER A 384 -12.22 16.61 -2.02
CA SER A 384 -11.04 16.57 -2.88
C SER A 384 -11.02 15.38 -3.84
N MET A 385 -11.84 14.36 -3.56
CA MET A 385 -11.92 13.11 -4.33
C MET A 385 -13.29 12.44 -4.12
N THR A 386 -13.88 11.89 -5.19
CA THR A 386 -15.07 11.01 -5.11
C THR A 386 -14.67 9.55 -5.07
N LEU A 387 -15.57 8.66 -4.63
CA LEU A 387 -15.32 7.22 -4.57
C LEU A 387 -15.02 6.61 -5.95
N ARG A 388 -15.66 7.17 -7.00
CA ARG A 388 -15.38 6.82 -8.38
C ARG A 388 -13.94 7.18 -8.76
N MET A 389 -13.49 8.38 -8.39
CA MET A 389 -12.12 8.85 -8.67
C MET A 389 -11.06 7.98 -8.00
N SER A 390 -11.26 7.57 -6.74
CA SER A 390 -10.31 6.70 -6.03
C SER A 390 -10.18 5.35 -6.72
N ASN A 391 -11.31 4.73 -7.07
CA ASN A 391 -11.31 3.47 -7.79
C ASN A 391 -10.74 3.58 -9.22
N TYR A 392 -10.88 4.72 -9.90
CA TYR A 392 -10.28 4.95 -11.22
C TYR A 392 -8.76 5.14 -11.15
N LEU A 393 -8.26 5.82 -10.10
CA LEU A 393 -6.83 5.88 -9.84
C LEU A 393 -6.27 4.47 -9.66
N GLU A 394 -6.89 3.67 -8.80
CA GLU A 394 -6.44 2.30 -8.55
C GLU A 394 -6.51 1.41 -9.79
N LEU A 395 -7.61 1.47 -10.55
CA LEU A 395 -7.73 0.76 -11.82
C LEU A 395 -6.65 1.16 -12.83
N THR A 396 -6.19 2.41 -12.78
CA THR A 396 -5.09 2.90 -13.61
C THR A 396 -3.73 2.36 -13.13
N LEU A 397 -3.53 2.26 -11.81
CA LEU A 397 -2.30 1.73 -11.20
C LEU A 397 -2.17 0.20 -11.36
N GLY A 398 -3.28 -0.54 -11.38
CA GLY A 398 -3.26 -1.99 -11.54
C GLY A 398 -4.65 -2.56 -11.79
N THR A 399 -4.72 -3.58 -12.65
CA THR A 399 -5.94 -4.39 -12.81
C THR A 399 -5.92 -5.58 -11.85
N LYS A 400 -7.05 -6.29 -11.73
CA LYS A 400 -7.16 -7.53 -10.94
C LYS A 400 -6.77 -7.40 -9.47
N GLY A 401 -7.10 -6.27 -8.84
CA GLY A 401 -6.78 -5.99 -7.44
C GLY A 401 -5.33 -5.55 -7.19
N ARG A 402 -4.54 -5.26 -8.22
CA ARG A 402 -3.08 -5.07 -8.10
C ARG A 402 -2.64 -3.60 -7.99
N SER A 403 -3.52 -2.70 -7.57
CA SER A 403 -3.19 -1.27 -7.52
C SER A 403 -2.13 -0.92 -6.48
N GLY A 404 -1.96 -1.76 -5.45
CA GLY A 404 -1.13 -1.44 -4.29
C GLY A 404 -1.76 -0.39 -3.38
N GLN A 405 -3.09 -0.21 -3.41
CA GLN A 405 -3.82 0.85 -2.72
C GLN A 405 -5.05 0.31 -1.96
N GLN A 406 -5.69 1.18 -1.16
CA GLN A 406 -6.67 0.82 -0.13
C GLN A 406 -7.88 0.01 -0.62
N TRP A 407 -8.50 0.40 -1.73
CA TRP A 407 -9.74 -0.25 -2.18
C TRP A 407 -9.49 -1.67 -2.69
N ASP A 408 -8.41 -1.86 -3.44
CA ASP A 408 -8.01 -3.17 -3.96
C ASP A 408 -7.48 -4.10 -2.86
N ILE A 409 -6.82 -3.60 -1.81
CA ILE A 409 -6.42 -4.48 -0.69
C ILE A 409 -7.61 -4.96 0.11
N TRP A 410 -8.59 -4.10 0.42
CA TRP A 410 -9.82 -4.55 1.06
C TRP A 410 -10.50 -5.65 0.23
N GLU A 411 -10.53 -5.50 -1.09
CA GLU A 411 -11.06 -6.54 -1.96
C GLU A 411 -10.23 -7.82 -1.92
N ALA A 412 -8.89 -7.73 -1.92
CA ALA A 412 -8.04 -8.89 -1.83
C ALA A 412 -8.20 -9.63 -0.49
N VAL A 413 -8.27 -8.91 0.62
CA VAL A 413 -8.43 -9.50 1.95
C VAL A 413 -9.80 -10.16 2.07
N TYR A 414 -10.87 -9.44 1.74
CA TYR A 414 -12.23 -9.84 2.10
C TYR A 414 -12.94 -10.73 1.08
N SER A 415 -12.52 -10.73 -0.19
CA SER A 415 -13.22 -11.45 -1.25
C SER A 415 -12.83 -12.92 -1.34
N PRO A 416 -13.69 -13.78 -1.92
CA PRO A 416 -13.26 -15.09 -2.37
C PRO A 416 -12.29 -14.96 -3.55
N VAL A 417 -11.64 -16.06 -3.91
CA VAL A 417 -10.83 -16.17 -5.13
C VAL A 417 -11.76 -16.33 -6.34
N GLY A 418 -11.64 -15.46 -7.33
CA GLY A 418 -12.33 -15.56 -8.60
C GLY A 418 -11.74 -16.64 -9.52
N ASN A 419 -12.45 -16.96 -10.61
CA ASN A 419 -12.05 -18.05 -11.53
C ASN A 419 -10.68 -17.83 -12.20
N ASP A 420 -10.19 -16.60 -12.26
CA ASP A 420 -8.89 -16.26 -12.86
C ASP A 420 -7.74 -16.21 -11.83
N GLY A 421 -8.01 -16.53 -10.57
CA GLY A 421 -7.03 -16.60 -9.48
C GLY A 421 -6.82 -15.29 -8.71
N TYR A 422 -7.53 -14.24 -9.08
CA TYR A 422 -7.49 -12.93 -8.43
C TYR A 422 -8.75 -12.72 -7.58
N PRO A 423 -8.79 -11.69 -6.71
CA PRO A 423 -9.97 -11.41 -5.89
C PRO A 423 -11.22 -11.20 -6.75
N GLU A 424 -12.32 -11.85 -6.37
CA GLU A 424 -13.62 -11.58 -7.01
C GLU A 424 -14.08 -10.16 -6.63
N ARG A 425 -14.54 -9.39 -7.62
CA ARG A 425 -14.81 -7.96 -7.44
C ARG A 425 -16.06 -7.72 -6.59
N ILE A 426 -15.95 -6.90 -5.54
CA ILE A 426 -17.11 -6.47 -4.73
C ILE A 426 -18.01 -5.51 -5.50
N TRP A 427 -17.45 -4.78 -6.46
CA TRP A 427 -18.19 -4.02 -7.46
C TRP A 427 -17.38 -3.85 -8.75
N ASP A 428 -18.08 -3.56 -9.84
CA ASP A 428 -17.42 -3.17 -11.08
C ASP A 428 -16.73 -1.81 -10.92
N LYS A 429 -15.42 -1.75 -11.15
CA LYS A 429 -14.60 -0.53 -10.91
C LYS A 429 -14.99 0.63 -11.82
N VAL A 430 -15.69 0.43 -12.93
CA VAL A 430 -16.09 1.50 -13.87
C VAL A 430 -17.48 2.05 -13.53
N SER A 431 -18.48 1.16 -13.42
CA SER A 431 -19.88 1.50 -13.18
C SER A 431 -20.19 1.71 -11.70
N GLY A 432 -19.50 1.00 -10.80
CA GLY A 432 -19.76 0.94 -9.37
C GLY A 432 -20.87 -0.03 -8.98
N GLU A 433 -21.40 -0.85 -9.91
CA GLU A 433 -22.43 -1.85 -9.62
C GLU A 433 -21.92 -2.88 -8.60
N ILE A 434 -22.62 -3.01 -7.48
CA ILE A 434 -22.24 -3.88 -6.36
C ILE A 434 -22.61 -5.33 -6.66
N ASN A 435 -21.70 -6.26 -6.36
CA ASN A 435 -21.93 -7.69 -6.44
C ASN A 435 -22.50 -8.21 -5.11
N PRO A 436 -23.81 -8.52 -5.01
CA PRO A 436 -24.43 -8.93 -3.75
C PRO A 436 -23.94 -10.29 -3.25
N ALA A 437 -23.44 -11.16 -4.13
CA ALA A 437 -22.90 -12.45 -3.71
C ALA A 437 -21.55 -12.29 -3.00
N VAL A 438 -20.69 -11.40 -3.51
CA VAL A 438 -19.42 -11.06 -2.86
C VAL A 438 -19.66 -10.30 -1.56
N ALA A 439 -20.63 -9.37 -1.53
CA ALA A 439 -21.03 -8.69 -0.30
C ALA A 439 -21.50 -9.68 0.78
N ALA A 440 -22.30 -10.69 0.42
CA ALA A 440 -22.72 -11.73 1.36
C ALA A 440 -21.53 -12.54 1.91
N TYR A 441 -20.53 -12.84 1.08
CA TYR A 441 -19.31 -13.49 1.53
C TYR A 441 -18.54 -12.61 2.52
N TRP A 442 -18.37 -11.32 2.23
CA TRP A 442 -17.68 -10.38 3.13
C TRP A 442 -18.35 -10.34 4.51
N ARG A 443 -19.69 -10.33 4.55
CA ARG A 443 -20.48 -10.38 5.78
C ARG A 443 -20.18 -11.59 6.65
N GLU A 444 -20.06 -12.76 6.03
CA GLU A 444 -19.88 -14.02 6.76
C GLU A 444 -18.45 -14.23 7.27
N HIS A 445 -17.48 -13.53 6.68
CA HIS A 445 -16.07 -13.80 6.91
C HIS A 445 -15.27 -12.66 7.55
N TYR A 446 -15.65 -11.39 7.34
CA TYR A 446 -14.80 -10.24 7.72
C TYR A 446 -15.54 -9.04 8.31
N ASP A 447 -16.87 -9.01 8.28
CA ASP A 447 -17.64 -8.01 9.03
C ASP A 447 -17.53 -8.32 10.52
N LEU A 448 -16.80 -7.49 11.26
CA LEU A 448 -16.50 -7.73 12.68
C LEU A 448 -17.70 -7.46 13.60
N SER A 449 -18.81 -6.98 13.04
CA SER A 449 -20.00 -6.55 13.77
C SER A 449 -21.25 -7.39 13.50
N TYR A 450 -21.16 -8.36 12.60
CA TYR A 450 -22.25 -9.25 12.20
C TYR A 450 -22.09 -10.63 12.85
#